data_AF-A0A1Q6TUN1-F1
#
_entry.id   AF-A0A1Q6TUN1-F1
#
_cell.length_a   1.000
_cell.length_b   1.000
_cell.length_c   1.000
_cell.angle_alpha   90.00
_cell.angle_beta   90.00
_cell.angle_gamma   90.00
#
_symmetry.space_group_name_H-M   'P 1'
#
loop_
_entity.id
_entity.type
_entity.pdbx_description
1 polymer ?
#
loop_
_entity_poly.entity_id
_entity_poly.type
_entity_poly.pdbx_seq_one_letter_code
_entity_poly.pdbx_strand_id
1 'polypeptide(L)'
;MRLLCKFRSTKYLIDELKNNELYFADLEELNDPMESFKNLVWQGDEVLWCNLFNHYLLCLDFIHAWYCFGNGEKLTLNDIPIFATVDDLPDELNKEMFKFTQKIFFENFEIRKIAKLLSKKRAAIQKEELIYYLHKFV
;
A
#
# COMPACT_ATOMS: atom_id res chain seq x y z
N MET A 1 25.06 25.19 10.97
CA MET A 1 23.93 24.67 10.17
C MET A 1 24.34 24.72 8.70
N ARG A 2 24.81 23.60 8.14
CA ARG A 2 25.21 23.52 6.72
C ARG A 2 24.00 23.03 5.93
N LEU A 3 23.44 23.89 5.09
CA LEU A 3 22.46 23.48 4.07
C LEU A 3 23.23 22.62 3.05
N LEU A 4 23.07 21.30 3.12
CA LEU A 4 23.60 20.36 2.13
C LEU A 4 22.54 20.13 1.05
N CYS A 5 22.26 21.14 0.22
CA CYS A 5 21.58 20.87 -1.04
C CYS A 5 22.57 20.15 -1.95
N LYS A 6 22.24 18.94 -2.41
CA LYS A 6 22.93 18.38 -3.58
C LYS A 6 22.46 19.20 -4.78
N PHE A 7 23.36 19.53 -5.69
CA PHE A 7 22.94 20.06 -6.99
C PHE A 7 22.41 18.88 -7.82
N ARG A 8 21.24 19.06 -8.46
CA ARG A 8 20.68 18.07 -9.40
C ARG A 8 21.66 17.80 -10.55
N SER A 9 21.64 16.60 -11.10
CA SER A 9 22.47 16.24 -12.26
C SER A 9 22.19 17.18 -13.43
N THR A 10 23.23 17.72 -14.07
CA THR A 10 23.10 18.60 -15.25
C THR A 10 22.94 17.81 -16.56
N LYS A 11 22.84 16.49 -16.50
CA LYS A 11 22.78 15.59 -17.65
C LYS A 11 21.69 15.99 -18.66
N TYR A 12 20.53 16.43 -18.18
CA TYR A 12 19.38 16.78 -19.02
C TYR A 12 19.24 18.29 -19.27
N LEU A 13 20.13 19.12 -18.73
CA LEU A 13 19.98 20.59 -18.76
C LEU A 13 19.98 21.16 -20.18
N ILE A 14 20.78 20.57 -21.09
CA ILE A 14 20.84 21.01 -22.49
C ILE A 14 19.54 20.65 -23.22
N ASP A 15 18.95 19.50 -22.92
CA ASP A 15 17.71 19.04 -23.54
C ASP A 15 16.49 19.82 -23.01
N GLU A 16 16.46 20.11 -21.70
CA GLU A 16 15.49 21.02 -21.06
C GLU A 16 15.46 22.37 -21.77
N LEU A 17 16.64 22.99 -21.98
CA LEU A 17 16.76 24.29 -22.65
C LEU A 17 16.39 24.26 -24.13
N LYS A 18 16.71 23.16 -24.84
CA LYS A 18 16.38 23.01 -26.27
C LYS A 18 14.89 22.82 -26.50
N ASN A 19 14.24 22.02 -25.67
CA ASN A 19 12.84 21.64 -25.84
C ASN A 19 11.89 22.55 -25.05
N ASN A 20 12.43 23.45 -24.21
CA ASN A 20 11.64 24.31 -23.32
C ASN A 20 10.76 23.52 -22.35
N GLU A 21 11.28 22.37 -21.90
CA GLU A 21 10.63 21.42 -21.01
C GLU A 21 11.42 21.29 -19.70
N LEU A 22 10.73 20.86 -18.64
CA LEU A 22 11.34 20.60 -17.34
C LEU A 22 11.47 19.10 -17.12
N TYR A 23 12.68 18.64 -16.80
CA TYR A 23 12.91 17.27 -16.41
C TYR A 23 12.44 17.04 -14.97
N PHE A 24 11.42 16.21 -14.82
CA PHE A 24 10.98 15.71 -13.52
C PHE A 24 11.85 14.51 -13.13
N ALA A 25 12.69 14.71 -12.13
CA ALA A 25 13.59 13.69 -11.61
C ALA A 25 12.82 12.61 -10.84
N ASP A 26 13.30 11.36 -10.94
CA ASP A 26 12.81 10.27 -10.11
C ASP A 26 13.18 10.51 -8.63
N LEU A 27 12.47 9.83 -7.72
CA LEU A 27 12.65 9.98 -6.27
C LEU A 27 14.10 9.79 -5.80
N GLU A 28 14.84 8.92 -6.48
CA GLU A 28 16.25 8.62 -6.18
C GLU A 28 17.21 9.73 -6.65
N GLU A 29 16.76 10.59 -7.55
CA GLU A 29 17.53 11.70 -8.14
C GLU A 29 17.18 13.06 -7.52
N LEU A 30 16.22 13.10 -6.58
CA LEU A 30 15.84 14.30 -5.84
C LEU A 30 17.03 14.82 -5.01
N ASN A 31 17.24 16.12 -5.10
CA ASN A 31 18.48 16.75 -4.70
C ASN A 31 18.37 17.48 -3.34
N ASP A 32 17.15 17.60 -2.81
CA ASP A 32 16.88 18.05 -1.44
C ASP A 32 16.73 16.85 -0.48
N PRO A 33 17.55 16.75 0.58
CA PRO A 33 17.38 15.76 1.63
C PRO A 33 15.98 15.76 2.28
N MET A 34 15.30 16.91 2.33
CA MET A 34 13.95 17.05 2.87
C MET A 34 12.85 16.59 1.89
N GLU A 35 13.09 16.63 0.57
CA GLU A 35 12.13 16.12 -0.43
C GLU A 35 11.98 14.59 -0.37
N SER A 36 12.97 13.89 0.18
CA SER A 36 12.89 12.45 0.45
C SER A 36 11.94 12.10 1.61
N PHE A 37 11.56 13.07 2.45
CA PHE A 37 10.65 12.84 3.58
C PHE A 37 9.19 12.93 3.14
N LYS A 38 8.62 11.80 2.70
CA LYS A 38 7.19 11.69 2.40
C LYS A 38 6.40 11.30 3.64
N ASN A 39 5.60 12.23 4.14
CA ASN A 39 4.58 11.91 5.15
C ASN A 39 3.36 11.31 4.46
N LEU A 40 3.37 9.99 4.28
CA LEU A 40 2.24 9.25 3.73
C LEU A 40 1.17 9.09 4.82
N VAL A 41 -0.03 9.58 4.53
CA VAL A 41 -1.19 9.46 5.41
C VAL A 41 -2.35 8.83 4.66
N TRP A 42 -3.19 8.09 5.39
CA TRP A 42 -4.41 7.52 4.88
C TRP A 42 -5.62 8.26 5.43
N GLN A 43 -6.55 8.62 4.55
CA GLN A 43 -7.83 9.19 4.91
C GLN A 43 -8.88 8.69 3.92
N GLY A 44 -9.96 8.11 4.44
CA GLY A 44 -11.02 7.54 3.63
C GLY A 44 -12.32 7.44 4.41
N ASP A 45 -13.43 7.41 3.69
CA ASP A 45 -14.73 7.12 4.25
C ASP A 45 -14.88 5.62 4.58
N GLU A 46 -16.06 5.21 5.04
CA GLU A 46 -16.31 3.82 5.43
C GLU A 46 -16.12 2.85 4.26
N VAL A 47 -16.43 3.27 3.02
CA VAL A 47 -16.26 2.46 1.81
C VAL A 47 -14.78 2.24 1.51
N LEU A 48 -13.97 3.30 1.55
CA LEU A 48 -12.53 3.19 1.33
C LEU A 48 -11.85 2.33 2.40
N TRP A 49 -12.26 2.43 3.67
CA TRP A 49 -11.75 1.56 4.72
C TRP A 49 -12.09 0.09 4.51
N CYS A 50 -13.34 -0.22 4.15
CA CYS A 50 -13.73 -1.58 3.82
C CYS A 50 -12.94 -2.13 2.64
N ASN A 51 -12.70 -1.32 1.60
CA ASN A 51 -11.89 -1.73 0.46
C ASN A 51 -10.43 -1.96 0.83
N LEU A 52 -9.84 -1.11 1.68
CA LEU A 52 -8.49 -1.30 2.19
C LEU A 52 -8.37 -2.61 2.98
N PHE A 53 -9.30 -2.87 3.88
CA PHE A 53 -9.32 -4.12 4.65
C PHE A 53 -9.52 -5.35 3.76
N ASN A 54 -10.37 -5.24 2.74
CA ASN A 54 -10.60 -6.31 1.79
C ASN A 54 -9.33 -6.62 0.97
N HIS A 55 -8.62 -5.59 0.51
CA HIS A 55 -7.38 -5.79 -0.24
C HIS A 55 -6.24 -6.28 0.66
N TYR A 56 -6.18 -5.81 1.91
CA TYR A 56 -5.26 -6.35 2.92
C TYR A 56 -5.52 -7.84 3.15
N LEU A 57 -6.80 -8.25 3.25
CA LEU A 57 -7.19 -9.65 3.38
C LEU A 57 -6.78 -10.48 2.16
N LEU A 58 -6.89 -9.95 0.94
CA LEU A 58 -6.43 -10.61 -0.28
C LEU A 58 -4.93 -10.89 -0.25
N CYS A 59 -4.14 -9.89 0.13
CA CYS A 59 -2.69 -10.05 0.28
C CYS A 59 -2.35 -11.05 1.39
N LEU A 60 -3.10 -11.04 2.50
CA LEU A 60 -2.90 -11.96 3.61
C LEU A 60 -3.23 -13.41 3.23
N ASP A 61 -4.31 -13.62 2.48
CA ASP A 61 -4.72 -14.93 1.96
C ASP A 61 -3.65 -15.49 1.01
N PHE A 62 -3.08 -14.65 0.13
CA PHE A 62 -1.94 -15.02 -0.71
C PHE A 62 -0.73 -15.45 0.13
N ILE A 63 -0.35 -14.67 1.14
CA ILE A 63 0.79 -14.99 2.02
C ILE A 63 0.51 -16.30 2.78
N HIS A 64 -0.72 -16.51 3.24
CA HIS A 64 -1.12 -17.73 3.94
C HIS A 64 -1.03 -18.95 3.02
N ALA A 65 -1.57 -18.86 1.80
CA ALA A 65 -1.47 -19.92 0.80
C ALA A 65 0.00 -20.23 0.45
N TRP A 66 0.83 -19.19 0.27
CA TRP A 66 2.27 -19.36 0.06
C TRP A 66 2.93 -20.08 1.23
N TYR A 67 2.58 -19.76 2.47
CA TYR A 67 3.16 -20.42 3.64
C TYR A 67 2.71 -21.89 3.77
N CYS A 68 1.45 -22.19 3.45
CA CYS A 68 0.89 -23.54 3.54
C CYS A 68 1.35 -24.47 2.41
N PHE A 69 1.51 -23.94 1.19
CA PHE A 69 1.76 -24.75 -0.02
C PHE A 69 3.11 -24.44 -0.69
N GLY A 70 3.80 -23.38 -0.28
CA GLY A 70 5.12 -23.04 -0.79
C GLY A 70 6.14 -24.07 -0.35
N ASN A 71 6.98 -24.52 -1.28
CA ASN A 71 7.99 -25.57 -1.08
C ASN A 71 9.19 -25.08 -0.23
N GLY A 72 8.96 -24.27 0.80
CA GLY A 72 10.00 -23.64 1.63
C GLY A 72 10.71 -22.46 0.97
N GLU A 73 10.20 -21.96 -0.16
CA GLU A 73 10.72 -20.76 -0.81
C GLU A 73 10.46 -19.52 0.04
N LYS A 74 11.49 -18.66 0.15
CA LYS A 74 11.39 -17.42 0.91
C LYS A 74 10.53 -16.41 0.13
N LEU A 75 9.44 -15.99 0.75
CA LEU A 75 8.65 -14.88 0.27
C LEU A 75 9.40 -13.55 0.48
N THR A 76 9.47 -12.72 -0.56
CA THR A 76 10.00 -11.35 -0.50
C THR A 76 8.88 -10.33 -0.64
N LEU A 77 9.18 -9.06 -0.36
CA LEU A 77 8.19 -7.98 -0.49
C LEU A 77 7.66 -7.80 -1.92
N ASN A 78 8.47 -8.15 -2.93
CA ASN A 78 8.09 -8.03 -4.34
C ASN A 78 7.10 -9.11 -4.79
N ASP A 79 6.98 -10.19 -4.02
CA ASP A 79 6.09 -11.31 -4.33
C ASP A 79 4.66 -11.03 -3.84
N ILE A 80 4.46 -10.03 -2.96
CA ILE A 80 3.14 -9.67 -2.45
C ILE A 80 2.32 -9.00 -3.56
N PRO A 81 1.13 -9.50 -3.90
CA PRO A 81 0.37 -9.05 -5.06
C PRO A 81 -0.44 -7.77 -4.73
N ILE A 82 0.24 -6.67 -4.42
CA ILE A 82 -0.36 -5.38 -4.00
C ILE A 82 -1.22 -4.69 -5.07
N PHE A 83 -1.19 -5.18 -6.31
CA PHE A 83 -2.01 -4.67 -7.41
C PHE A 83 -3.08 -5.69 -7.86
N ALA A 84 -3.11 -6.87 -7.25
CA ALA A 84 -4.08 -7.89 -7.62
C ALA A 84 -5.48 -7.57 -7.10
N THR A 85 -6.45 -8.07 -7.85
CA THR A 85 -7.86 -8.09 -7.55
C THR A 85 -8.33 -9.53 -7.41
N VAL A 86 -9.58 -9.71 -6.98
CA VAL A 86 -10.19 -11.04 -6.91
C VAL A 86 -10.24 -11.71 -8.29
N ASP A 87 -10.34 -10.92 -9.36
CA ASP A 87 -10.40 -11.44 -10.72
C ASP A 87 -9.07 -12.03 -11.20
N ASP A 88 -7.96 -11.60 -10.59
CA ASP A 88 -6.60 -12.08 -10.88
C ASP A 88 -6.27 -13.40 -10.17
N LEU A 89 -7.18 -13.93 -9.33
CA LEU A 89 -6.98 -15.22 -8.68
C LEU A 89 -7.00 -16.38 -9.70
N PRO A 90 -6.18 -17.43 -9.50
CA PRO A 90 -5.85 -18.40 -10.56
C PRO A 90 -7.03 -19.19 -11.12
N ASP A 91 -8.03 -19.49 -10.29
CA ASP A 91 -9.20 -20.29 -10.65
C ASP A 91 -10.44 -19.89 -9.84
N GLU A 92 -11.60 -20.38 -10.26
CA GLU A 92 -12.88 -20.08 -9.60
C GLU A 92 -12.95 -20.63 -8.17
N LEU A 93 -12.27 -21.74 -7.87
CA LEU A 93 -12.23 -22.29 -6.51
C LEU A 93 -11.55 -21.30 -5.55
N ASN A 94 -10.40 -20.74 -5.95
CA ASN A 94 -9.71 -19.72 -5.17
C ASN A 94 -10.56 -18.46 -4.99
N LYS A 95 -11.29 -18.04 -6.04
CA LYS A 95 -12.23 -16.91 -5.95
C LYS A 95 -13.37 -17.19 -4.97
N GLU A 96 -13.95 -18.38 -4.99
CA GLU A 96 -15.01 -18.78 -4.07
C GLU A 96 -14.51 -18.86 -2.62
N MET A 97 -13.32 -19.46 -2.42
CA MET A 97 -12.67 -19.52 -1.12
C MET A 97 -12.40 -18.12 -0.57
N PHE A 98 -11.83 -17.23 -1.38
CA PHE A 98 -11.60 -15.85 -0.96
C PHE A 98 -12.90 -15.11 -0.66
N LYS A 99 -13.96 -15.27 -1.48
CA LYS A 99 -15.29 -14.68 -1.21
C LYS A 99 -15.89 -15.19 0.11
N PHE A 100 -15.69 -16.46 0.44
CA PHE A 100 -16.12 -17.04 1.70
C PHE A 100 -15.36 -16.42 2.89
N THR A 101 -14.03 -16.31 2.79
CA THR A 101 -13.18 -15.66 3.80
C THR A 101 -13.57 -14.19 3.97
N GLN A 102 -13.73 -13.46 2.87
CA GLN A 102 -14.21 -12.08 2.84
C GLN A 102 -15.55 -11.94 3.57
N LYS A 103 -16.50 -12.82 3.27
CA LYS A 103 -17.81 -12.83 3.93
C LYS A 103 -17.67 -13.00 5.43
N ILE A 104 -16.94 -14.01 5.91
CA ILE A 104 -16.73 -14.25 7.35
C ILE A 104 -16.07 -13.04 8.01
N PHE A 105 -15.03 -12.49 7.36
CA PHE A 105 -14.28 -11.36 7.87
C PHE A 105 -15.19 -10.13 8.06
N PHE A 106 -15.99 -9.80 7.04
CA PHE A 106 -16.91 -8.67 7.13
C PHE A 106 -18.19 -8.97 7.90
N GLU A 107 -18.56 -10.22 8.16
CA GLU A 107 -19.65 -10.59 9.07
C GLU A 107 -19.31 -10.29 10.54
N ASN A 108 -18.01 -10.23 10.87
CA ASN A 108 -17.56 -9.82 12.19
C ASN A 108 -17.93 -8.35 12.49
N PHE A 109 -18.75 -8.16 13.53
CA PHE A 109 -19.23 -6.85 13.95
C PHE A 109 -18.10 -5.88 14.34
N GLU A 110 -17.04 -6.36 14.97
CA GLU A 110 -15.93 -5.52 15.41
C GLU A 110 -15.14 -4.96 14.22
N ILE A 111 -14.96 -5.74 13.16
CA ILE A 111 -14.31 -5.28 11.92
C ILE A 111 -15.07 -4.10 11.30
N ARG A 112 -16.39 -4.25 11.12
CA ARG A 112 -17.24 -3.18 10.57
C ARG A 112 -17.26 -1.96 11.49
N LYS A 113 -17.31 -2.18 12.80
CA LYS A 113 -17.27 -1.10 13.79
C LYS A 113 -15.94 -0.34 13.73
N ILE A 114 -14.80 -1.02 13.58
CA ILE A 114 -13.49 -0.40 13.40
C ILE A 114 -13.47 0.45 12.13
N ALA A 115 -13.89 -0.08 10.98
CA ALA A 115 -13.97 0.68 9.73
C ALA A 115 -14.80 1.96 9.89
N LYS A 116 -15.95 1.85 10.55
CA LYS A 116 -16.85 2.98 10.83
C LYS A 116 -16.29 4.01 11.84
N LEU A 117 -15.48 3.57 12.79
CA LEU A 117 -14.82 4.47 13.74
C LEU A 117 -13.67 5.23 13.07
N LEU A 118 -12.87 4.52 12.25
CA LEU A 118 -11.75 5.11 11.52
C LEU A 118 -12.22 6.07 10.42
N SER A 119 -13.35 5.79 9.77
CA SER A 119 -13.92 6.71 8.76
C SER A 119 -14.41 8.03 9.36
N LYS A 120 -14.73 8.06 10.65
CA LYS A 120 -15.16 9.27 11.37
C LYS A 120 -14.01 10.10 11.92
N LYS A 121 -12.77 9.59 11.89
CA LYS A 121 -11.61 10.38 12.30
C LYS A 121 -11.39 11.53 11.33
N ARG A 122 -11.29 12.74 11.88
CA ARG A 122 -10.96 13.95 11.11
C ARG A 122 -9.47 14.06 10.81
N ALA A 123 -8.63 13.49 11.67
CA ALA A 123 -7.19 13.46 11.46
C ALA A 123 -6.84 12.33 10.50
N ALA A 124 -5.94 12.60 9.55
CA ALA A 124 -5.40 11.59 8.67
C ALA A 124 -4.54 10.60 9.47
N ILE A 125 -4.61 9.32 9.09
CA ILE A 125 -3.96 8.22 9.80
C ILE A 125 -2.54 8.07 9.27
N GLN A 126 -1.56 8.16 10.17
CA GLN A 126 -0.15 7.96 9.82
C GLN A 126 0.17 6.48 9.61
N LYS A 127 1.27 6.20 8.93
CA LYS A 127 1.72 4.83 8.63
C LYS A 127 1.77 3.94 9.88
N GLU A 128 2.38 4.41 10.95
CA GLU A 128 2.58 3.64 12.19
C GLU A 128 1.24 3.31 12.86
N GLU A 129 0.31 4.27 12.82
CA GLU A 129 -1.04 4.09 13.33
C GLU A 129 -1.84 3.11 12.47
N LEU A 130 -1.70 3.18 11.14
CA LEU A 130 -2.33 2.24 10.22
C LEU A 130 -1.84 0.81 10.47
N ILE A 131 -0.53 0.62 10.63
CA ILE A 131 0.08 -0.68 10.95
C ILE A 131 -0.47 -1.22 12.28
N TYR A 132 -0.61 -0.35 13.30
CA TYR A 132 -1.18 -0.76 14.58
C TYR A 132 -2.61 -1.31 14.43
N TYR A 133 -3.46 -0.69 13.59
CA TYR A 133 -4.81 -1.19 13.35
C TYR A 133 -4.81 -2.51 12.58
N LEU A 134 -3.99 -2.64 11.53
CA LEU A 134 -3.94 -3.85 10.71
C LEU A 134 -3.40 -5.06 11.48
N HIS A 135 -2.45 -4.86 12.40
CA HIS A 135 -1.91 -5.92 13.25
C HIS A 135 -2.96 -6.52 14.22
N LYS A 136 -4.09 -5.83 14.47
CA LYS A 136 -5.16 -6.41 15.31
C LYS A 136 -6.00 -7.46 14.59
N PHE A 137 -5.83 -7.62 13.29
CA PHE A 137 -6.56 -8.60 12.47
C PHE A 137 -5.80 -9.93 12.29
N VAL A 138 -4.56 -10.02 12.77
CA VAL A 138 -3.67 -11.19 12.67
C VAL A 138 -3.36 -11.74 14.06
#